data_AF-A0A7X4XMQ7-F1
#
_entry.id   AF-A0A7X4XMQ7-F1
#
_cell.length_a   1.000
_cell.length_b   1.000
_cell.length_c   1.000
_cell.angle_alpha   90.00
_cell.angle_beta   90.00
_cell.angle_gamma   90.00
#
_symmetry.space_group_name_H-M   'P 1'
#
loop_
_entity.id
_entity.type
_entity.pdbx_description
1 polymer ?
#
loop_
_entity_poly.entity_id
_entity_poly.type
_entity_poly.pdbx_seq_one_letter_code
_entity_poly.pdbx_strand_id
1 'polypeptide(L)'
;YIATEAERWGAIYTQLIQQNLLLEDSFRGKQCRVNLRLIPAGADAIVGDLQIVEGDSRLCAATKRAVAQVGNFPLPKTGESDVIEKLKNINLTVVPD
;
A
#
# COMPACT_ATOMS: atom_id res chain seq x y z
N TYR A 1 -19.64 -5.89 3.13
CA TYR A 1 -19.37 -5.48 1.74
C TYR A 1 -18.21 -4.49 1.68
N ILE A 2 -18.39 -3.22 2.08
CA ILE A 2 -17.34 -2.18 1.97
C ILE A 2 -16.02 -2.56 2.68
N ALA A 3 -16.09 -3.10 3.90
CA ALA A 3 -14.89 -3.54 4.64
C ALA A 3 -14.13 -4.65 3.90
N THR A 4 -14.85 -5.65 3.39
CA THR A 4 -14.31 -6.78 2.63
C THR A 4 -13.66 -6.32 1.32
N GLU A 5 -14.26 -5.37 0.61
CA GLU A 5 -13.67 -4.80 -0.60
C GLU A 5 -12.42 -3.98 -0.29
N ALA A 6 -12.45 -3.15 0.76
CA ALA A 6 -11.27 -2.40 1.20
C ALA A 6 -10.12 -3.31 1.62
N GLU A 7 -10.40 -4.43 2.29
CA GLU A 7 -9.41 -5.47 2.61
C GLU A 7 -8.84 -6.12 1.36
N ARG A 8 -9.70 -6.49 0.38
CA ARG A 8 -9.28 -7.05 -0.90
C ARG A 8 -8.33 -6.12 -1.65
N TRP A 9 -8.67 -4.83 -1.75
CA TRP A 9 -7.82 -3.82 -2.37
C TRP A 9 -6.53 -3.57 -1.58
N GLY A 10 -6.60 -3.60 -0.25
CA GLY A 10 -5.41 -3.53 0.59
C GLY A 10 -4.42 -4.66 0.30
N ALA A 11 -4.90 -5.89 0.11
CA ALA A 11 -4.05 -7.01 -0.28
C ALA A 11 -3.41 -6.81 -1.67
N ILE A 12 -4.17 -6.31 -2.64
CA ILE A 12 -3.64 -5.97 -3.98
C ILE A 12 -2.51 -4.93 -3.86
N TYR A 13 -2.71 -3.87 -3.07
CA TYR A 13 -1.71 -2.82 -2.89
C TYR A 13 -0.46 -3.34 -2.19
N THR A 14 -0.62 -4.16 -1.15
CA THR A 14 0.51 -4.83 -0.50
C THR A 14 1.30 -5.67 -1.49
N GLN A 15 0.63 -6.43 -2.37
CA GLN A 15 1.30 -7.23 -3.40
C GLN A 15 2.09 -6.36 -4.38
N LEU A 16 1.52 -5.26 -4.86
CA LEU A 16 2.22 -4.32 -5.77
C LEU A 16 3.48 -3.75 -5.12
N ILE A 17 3.40 -3.42 -3.83
CA ILE A 17 4.55 -2.93 -3.07
C ILE A 17 5.60 -4.04 -2.92
N GLN A 18 5.20 -5.26 -2.57
CA GLN A 18 6.12 -6.40 -2.43
C GLN A 18 6.84 -6.73 -3.74
N GLN A 19 6.16 -6.63 -4.89
CA GLN A 19 6.79 -6.84 -6.21
C GLN A 19 7.94 -5.86 -6.50
N ASN A 20 7.92 -4.67 -5.88
CA ASN A 20 8.96 -3.65 -6.00
C ASN A 20 9.91 -3.61 -4.78
N LEU A 21 9.73 -4.52 -3.82
CA LEU A 21 10.56 -4.58 -2.62
C LEU A 21 11.86 -5.31 -2.93
N LEU A 22 12.98 -4.59 -2.81
CA LEU A 22 14.31 -5.20 -2.88
C LEU A 22 14.53 -6.06 -1.64
N LEU A 23 14.43 -7.39 -1.79
CA LEU A 23 14.54 -8.34 -0.69
C LEU A 23 15.98 -8.43 -0.15
N GLU A 24 16.09 -8.51 1.17
CA GLU A 24 17.33 -8.75 1.90
C GLU A 24 17.10 -9.78 3.00
N ASP A 25 18.11 -10.60 3.30
CA ASP A 25 18.04 -11.58 4.40
C ASP A 25 17.71 -10.93 5.74
N SER A 26 18.12 -9.67 5.93
CA SER A 26 17.89 -8.90 7.15
C SER A 26 16.40 -8.60 7.41
N PHE A 27 15.54 -8.77 6.40
CA PHE A 27 14.10 -8.52 6.52
C PHE A 27 13.31 -9.75 7.00
N ARG A 28 13.94 -10.92 7.12
CA ARG A 28 13.24 -12.14 7.56
C ARG A 28 12.59 -11.94 8.93
N GLY A 29 11.30 -12.25 9.02
CA GLY A 29 10.51 -12.09 10.25
C GLY A 29 10.28 -10.62 10.65
N LYS A 30 10.55 -9.67 9.77
CA LYS A 30 10.26 -8.25 9.95
C LYS A 30 8.97 -7.88 9.25
N GLN A 31 8.37 -6.78 9.71
CA GLN A 31 7.23 -6.16 9.06
C GLN A 31 7.39 -4.64 9.10
N CYS A 32 6.77 -3.98 8.13
CA CYS A 32 6.58 -2.53 8.15
C CYS A 32 5.11 -2.21 7.95
N ARG A 33 4.54 -1.47 8.90
CA ARG A 33 3.19 -0.94 8.79
C ARG A 33 3.26 0.51 8.34
N VAL A 34 2.55 0.82 7.26
CA VAL A 34 2.51 2.14 6.63
C VAL A 34 1.08 2.61 6.46
N ASN A 35 0.89 3.92 6.47
CA ASN A 35 -0.34 4.58 6.06
C ASN A 35 -0.10 5.28 4.73
N LEU A 36 -0.89 4.96 3.71
CA LEU A 36 -0.85 5.59 2.40
C LEU A 36 -2.03 6.54 2.27
N ARG A 37 -1.76 7.77 1.82
CA ARG A 37 -2.78 8.69 1.34
C ARG A 37 -2.76 8.70 -0.18
N LEU A 38 -3.85 8.22 -0.77
CA LEU A 38 -3.98 8.10 -2.22
C LEU A 38 -4.82 9.25 -2.79
N ILE A 39 -4.37 9.78 -3.92
CA ILE A 39 -5.02 10.84 -4.68
C ILE A 39 -5.55 10.22 -5.97
N PRO A 40 -6.88 10.15 -6.19
CA PRO A 40 -7.45 9.65 -7.43
C PRO A 40 -6.94 10.42 -8.66
N ALA A 41 -6.58 9.67 -9.70
CA ALA A 41 -6.03 10.14 -10.96
C ALA A 41 -6.60 9.28 -12.12
N GLY A 42 -7.86 9.54 -12.48
CA GLY A 42 -8.57 8.74 -13.49
C GLY A 42 -9.08 7.42 -12.92
N ALA A 43 -8.69 6.30 -13.53
CA ALA A 43 -9.05 4.94 -13.07
C ALA A 43 -8.12 4.42 -11.95
N ASP A 44 -7.01 5.12 -11.70
CA ASP A 44 -6.03 4.78 -10.68
C ASP A 44 -5.93 5.89 -9.63
N ALA A 45 -5.02 5.71 -8.68
CA ALA A 45 -4.60 6.72 -7.73
C ALA A 45 -3.06 6.78 -7.65
N ILE A 46 -2.55 7.95 -7.28
CA ILE A 46 -1.13 8.15 -6.97
C ILE A 46 -0.95 8.37 -5.47
N VAL A 47 0.25 8.14 -4.96
CA VAL A 47 0.58 8.38 -3.55
C VAL A 47 0.80 9.87 -3.34
N GLY A 48 -0.04 10.49 -2.52
CA GLY A 48 0.13 11.87 -2.06
C GLY A 48 0.97 12.00 -0.81
N ASP A 49 0.87 11.02 0.10
CA ASP A 49 1.66 10.96 1.33
C ASP A 49 1.85 9.50 1.78
N LEU A 50 2.97 9.24 2.47
CA LEU A 50 3.26 7.97 3.11
C LEU A 50 3.85 8.20 4.50
N GLN A 51 3.17 7.67 5.50
CA GLN A 51 3.61 7.68 6.90
C GLN A 51 4.03 6.27 7.33
N ILE A 52 5.15 6.15 8.04
CA ILE A 52 5.48 4.91 8.76
C ILE A 52 4.70 4.92 10.05
N VAL A 53 3.90 3.89 10.29
CA VAL A 53 3.17 3.71 11.54
C VAL A 53 4.06 3.02 12.55
N GLU A 54 4.66 1.88 12.16
CA GLU A 54 5.55 1.07 13.00
C GLU A 54 6.31 0.06 12.13
N GLY A 55 7.41 -0.50 12.64
CA GLY A 55 8.13 -1.59 11.98
C GLY A 55 9.65 -1.46 12.03
N ASP A 56 10.33 -2.38 11.35
CA ASP A 56 11.78 -2.37 11.22
C ASP A 56 12.24 -1.21 10.33
N SER A 57 13.24 -0.44 10.79
CA SER A 57 13.65 0.79 10.10
C SER A 57 14.23 0.55 8.70
N ARG A 58 14.92 -0.58 8.48
CA ARG A 58 15.50 -0.91 7.18
C ARG A 58 14.42 -1.39 6.22
N LEU A 59 13.54 -2.29 6.68
CA LEU A 59 12.40 -2.73 5.90
C LEU A 59 11.46 -1.57 5.55
N CYS A 60 11.21 -0.65 6.49
CA CYS A 60 10.37 0.51 6.22
C CYS A 60 11.00 1.50 5.22
N ALA A 61 12.33 1.67 5.25
CA ALA A 61 13.03 2.45 4.23
C ALA A 61 12.95 1.79 2.85
N ALA A 62 13.08 0.45 2.77
CA ALA A 62 12.89 -0.31 1.54
C ALA A 62 11.44 -0.21 1.04
N THR A 63 10.46 -0.34 1.94
CA THR A 63 9.02 -0.22 1.66
C THR A 63 8.69 1.14 1.07
N LYS A 64 9.26 2.24 1.61
CA LYS A 64 9.08 3.58 1.04
C LYS A 64 9.53 3.68 -0.42
N ARG A 65 10.68 3.08 -0.74
CA ARG A 65 11.21 3.05 -2.11
C ARG A 65 10.33 2.19 -3.02
N ALA A 66 9.90 1.03 -2.53
CA ALA A 66 9.02 0.14 -3.27
C ALA A 66 7.67 0.82 -3.60
N VAL A 67 7.04 1.49 -2.63
CA VAL A 67 5.82 2.28 -2.86
C VAL A 67 6.02 3.35 -3.94
N ALA A 68 7.15 4.06 -3.93
CA ALA A 68 7.45 5.07 -4.94
C ALA A 68 7.65 4.47 -6.35
N GLN A 69 8.07 3.20 -6.46
CA GLN A 69 8.25 2.50 -7.73
C GLN A 69 6.95 1.92 -8.31
N VAL A 70 5.93 1.69 -7.48
CA VAL A 70 4.60 1.22 -7.96
C VAL A 70 4.00 2.20 -8.98
N GLY A 71 4.17 3.52 -8.76
CA GLY A 71 3.68 4.57 -9.65
C GLY A 71 2.18 4.82 -9.54
N ASN A 72 1.34 3.82 -9.79
CA ASN A 72 -0.12 3.92 -9.73
C ASN A 72 -0.77 2.77 -8.93
N PHE A 73 -1.85 3.09 -8.23
CA PHE A 73 -2.64 2.16 -7.44
C PHE A 73 -4.03 2.05 -8.06
N PRO A 74 -4.44 0.88 -8.57
CA PRO A 74 -5.71 0.72 -9.25
C PRO A 74 -6.88 0.98 -8.30
N LEU A 75 -7.92 1.68 -8.76
CA LEU A 75 -9.14 1.90 -7.99
C LEU A 75 -10.29 0.98 -8.45
N PRO A 76 -11.27 0.70 -7.58
CA PRO A 76 -12.52 0.08 -8.00
C PRO A 76 -13.29 0.96 -8.98
N LYS A 77 -14.32 0.37 -9.61
CA LYS A 77 -15.14 1.07 -10.60
C LYS A 77 -15.75 2.33 -9.99
N THR A 78 -15.94 3.36 -10.81
CA THR A 78 -16.44 4.69 -10.41
C THR A 78 -17.80 4.69 -9.69
N GLY A 79 -18.55 3.58 -9.70
CA GLY A 79 -19.78 3.40 -8.92
C GLY A 79 -19.59 3.00 -7.45
N GLU A 80 -18.36 2.73 -6.99
CA GLU A 80 -18.05 2.27 -5.63
C GLU A 80 -17.43 3.39 -4.75
N SER A 81 -18.07 4.56 -4.72
CA SER A 81 -17.55 5.77 -4.05
C SER A 81 -17.15 5.53 -2.59
N ASP A 82 -17.93 4.75 -1.84
CA ASP A 82 -17.66 4.48 -0.42
C ASP A 82 -16.39 3.63 -0.22
N VAL A 83 -16.11 2.72 -1.16
CA VAL A 83 -14.87 1.93 -1.15
C VAL A 83 -13.70 2.85 -1.50
N ILE A 84 -13.84 3.67 -2.54
CA ILE A 84 -12.79 4.63 -2.96
C ILE A 84 -12.43 5.57 -1.80
N GLU A 85 -13.42 6.11 -1.07
CA GLU A 85 -13.16 6.97 0.09
C GLU A 85 -12.38 6.26 1.21
N LYS A 86 -12.60 4.96 1.41
CA LYS A 86 -11.79 4.15 2.34
C LYS A 86 -10.36 3.92 1.82
N LEU A 87 -10.18 3.75 0.51
CA LEU A 87 -8.87 3.50 -0.09
C LEU A 87 -7.98 4.74 -0.13
N LYS A 88 -8.56 5.95 -0.16
CA LYS A 88 -7.81 7.21 -0.11
C LYS A 88 -6.95 7.37 1.14
N ASN A 89 -7.26 6.66 2.22
CA ASN A 89 -6.47 6.65 3.44
C ASN A 89 -6.44 5.23 4.03
N ILE A 90 -5.43 4.46 3.68
CA ILE A 90 -5.36 3.03 3.98
C ILE A 90 -4.09 2.66 4.76
N ASN A 91 -4.25 1.78 5.75
CA ASN A 91 -3.14 1.16 6.46
C ASN A 91 -2.78 -0.18 5.82
N LEU A 92 -1.52 -0.36 5.47
CA LEU A 92 -0.99 -1.60 4.90
C LEU A 92 0.11 -2.15 5.80
N THR A 93 0.21 -3.47 5.88
CA THR A 93 1.31 -4.17 6.54
C THR A 93 2.09 -4.92 5.48
N VAL A 94 3.34 -4.52 5.27
CA VAL A 94 4.26 -5.15 4.33
C VAL A 94 5.13 -6.13 5.09
N VAL A 95 5.03 -7.39 4.72
CA VAL A 95 5.88 -8.48 5.18
C VAL A 95 6.63 -9.00 3.95
N PRO A 96 7.96 -9.12 3.97
CA PRO A 96 8.69 -9.77 2.90
C PRO A 96 8.27 -11.24 2.81
N ASP A 97 8.05 -11.73 1.59
CA ASP A 97 7.81 -13.16 1.32
C ASP A 97 9.10 -13.98 1.46
#